data_AF-A0A944D4Y4-F1
#
_entry.id   AF-A0A944D4Y4-F1
#
_cell.length_a   1.000
_cell.length_b   1.000
_cell.length_c   1.000
_cell.angle_alpha   90.00
_cell.angle_beta   90.00
_cell.angle_gamma   90.00
#
_symmetry.space_group_name_H-M   'P 1'
#
loop_
_entity.id
_entity.type
_entity.pdbx_description
1 polymer ?
#
loop_
_entity_poly.entity_id
_entity_poly.type
_entity_poly.pdbx_seq_one_letter_code
_entity_poly.pdbx_strand_id
1 'polypeptide(L)' 'MFDMIDSLVAEELEVDIETYVDIIEKKCTHWQRQFIIFTVLSGREDKMERAKQIFKECEIG' A
#
# COMPACT_ATOMS: atom_id res chain seq x y z
N MET A 1 -0.67 3.04 -11.49
CA MET A 1 0.26 2.17 -12.25
C MET A 1 -0.17 0.73 -12.03
N PHE A 2 -0.78 0.08 -13.03
CA PHE A 2 -1.53 -1.20 -12.89
C PHE A 2 -2.81 -1.06 -12.07
N ASP A 3 -3.86 -0.50 -12.70
CA ASP A 3 -5.16 -0.24 -12.06
C ASP A 3 -5.74 -1.43 -11.26
N MET A 4 -5.47 -2.66 -11.72
CA MET A 4 -5.90 -3.89 -11.03
C MET A 4 -5.09 -4.19 -9.76
N ILE A 5 -3.76 -3.98 -9.80
CA ILE A 5 -2.90 -4.17 -8.62
C ILE A 5 -3.17 -3.06 -7.62
N ASP A 6 -3.27 -1.83 -8.09
CA ASP A 6 -3.57 -0.67 -7.27
C ASP A 6 -4.95 -0.80 -6.58
N SER A 7 -5.96 -1.30 -7.31
CA SER A 7 -7.28 -1.59 -6.73
C SER A 7 -7.22 -2.68 -5.66
N LEU A 8 -6.49 -3.77 -5.90
CA LEU A 8 -6.36 -4.86 -4.93
C LEU A 8 -5.65 -4.39 -3.66
N VAL A 9 -4.56 -3.63 -3.81
CA VAL A 9 -3.80 -3.11 -2.68
C VAL A 9 -4.64 -2.08 -1.91
N ALA A 10 -5.38 -1.21 -2.59
CA ALA A 10 -6.28 -0.27 -1.94
C ALA A 10 -7.38 -0.97 -1.12
N GLU A 11 -7.98 -2.03 -1.67
CA GLU A 11 -8.97 -2.85 -0.98
C GLU A 11 -8.41 -3.50 0.29
N GLU A 12 -7.24 -4.14 0.20
CA GLU A 12 -6.57 -4.76 1.35
C GLU A 12 -6.18 -3.75 2.43
N LEU A 13 -5.82 -2.53 2.02
CA LEU A 13 -5.52 -1.41 2.91
C LEU A 13 -6.78 -0.69 3.43
N GLU A 14 -7.97 -1.08 2.97
CA GLU A 14 -9.27 -0.51 3.34
C GLU A 14 -9.38 0.99 3.01
N VAL A 15 -8.82 1.41 1.87
CA VAL A 15 -8.87 2.79 1.37
C VAL A 15 -9.34 2.80 -0.09
N ASP A 16 -9.79 3.95 -0.58
CA ASP A 16 -10.07 4.09 -2.00
C ASP A 16 -8.77 4.16 -2.83
N ILE A 17 -8.89 3.79 -4.12
CA ILE A 17 -7.75 3.71 -5.03
C ILE A 17 -7.07 5.07 -5.23
N GLU A 18 -7.81 6.18 -5.21
CA GLU A 18 -7.25 7.52 -5.41
C GLU A 18 -6.38 7.92 -4.21
N THR A 19 -6.87 7.67 -3.00
CA THR A 19 -6.12 7.87 -1.74
C THR A 19 -4.88 6.99 -1.69
N TYR A 20 -5.00 5.70 -2.05
CA TYR A 20 -3.86 4.80 -2.12
C TYR A 20 -2.79 5.30 -3.11
N VAL A 21 -3.18 5.65 -4.34
CA VAL A 21 -2.25 6.14 -5.36
C VAL A 21 -1.60 7.44 -4.90
N ASP A 22 -2.35 8.39 -4.35
CA ASP A 22 -1.80 9.67 -3.89
C ASP A 22 -0.73 9.48 -2.80
N ILE A 23 -1.04 8.66 -1.78
CA ILE A 23 -0.13 8.41 -0.66
C ILE A 23 1.08 7.59 -1.12
N ILE A 24 0.86 6.51 -1.87
CA ILE A 24 1.96 5.62 -2.27
C ILE A 24 2.87 6.28 -3.31
N GLU A 25 2.32 7.21 -4.10
CA GLU A 25 3.08 7.95 -5.10
C GLU A 25 3.85 9.14 -4.57
N LYS A 26 3.25 9.91 -3.67
CA LYS A 26 3.80 11.20 -3.24
C LYS A 26 4.45 11.16 -1.87
N LYS A 27 3.99 10.28 -0.98
CA LYS A 27 4.41 10.27 0.43
C LYS A 27 5.26 9.07 0.81
N CYS A 28 5.00 7.90 0.24
CA CYS A 28 5.83 6.72 0.51
C CYS A 28 7.19 6.78 -0.21
N THR A 29 8.23 6.36 0.48
CA THR A 29 9.52 6.03 -0.14
C THR A 29 9.40 4.80 -1.05
N HIS A 30 10.35 4.65 -1.98
CA HIS A 30 10.40 3.48 -2.87
C HIS A 30 10.35 2.14 -2.12
N TRP A 31 11.07 2.03 -0.99
CA TRP A 31 11.10 0.81 -0.17
C TRP A 31 9.76 0.52 0.51
N GLN A 32 9.09 1.56 1.04
CA GLN A 32 7.78 1.41 1.68
C GLN A 32 6.73 0.99 0.65
N ARG A 33 6.69 1.66 -0.50
CA ARG A 33 5.82 1.28 -1.63
C ARG A 33 6.03 -0.19 -2.00
N GLN A 34 7.29 -0.56 -2.22
CA GLN A 34 7.61 -1.92 -2.65
C GLN A 34 7.18 -2.94 -1.59
N PHE A 35 7.44 -2.69 -0.30
CA PHE A 35 7.02 -3.59 0.76
C PHE A 35 5.50 -3.79 0.79
N ILE A 36 4.71 -2.71 0.69
CA ILE A 36 3.24 -2.77 0.70
C ILE A 36 2.74 -3.61 -0.48
N ILE A 37 3.15 -3.27 -1.71
CA ILE A 37 2.71 -3.94 -2.93
C ILE A 37 3.10 -5.43 -2.90
N PHE A 38 4.34 -5.76 -2.55
CA PHE A 38 4.78 -7.15 -2.49
C PHE A 38 4.09 -7.95 -1.40
N THR A 39 3.74 -7.33 -0.27
CA THR A 39 3.04 -8.01 0.83
C THR A 39 1.65 -8.45 0.39
N VAL A 40 0.91 -7.55 -0.25
CA VAL A 40 -0.42 -7.84 -0.81
C VAL A 40 -0.32 -8.89 -1.92
N LEU A 41 0.52 -8.66 -2.93
CA LEU A 41 0.63 -9.56 -4.08
C LEU A 41 1.13 -10.97 -3.71
N SER A 42 1.91 -11.11 -2.66
CA SER A 42 2.42 -12.40 -2.20
C SER A 42 1.46 -13.13 -1.24
N GLY A 43 0.30 -12.54 -0.91
CA GLY A 43 -0.65 -13.10 0.07
C GLY A 43 -0.02 -13.29 1.45
N ARG A 44 0.90 -12.41 1.85
CA ARG A 44 1.63 -12.51 3.12
C ARG A 44 0.79 -11.96 4.26
N GLU A 45 -0.22 -12.73 4.68
CA GLU A 45 -1.11 -12.36 5.79
C GLU A 45 -0.33 -12.04 7.07
N ASP A 46 0.78 -12.74 7.32
CA ASP A 46 1.72 -12.50 8.44
C ASP A 46 2.35 -11.10 8.47
N LYS A 47 2.36 -10.42 7.32
CA LYS A 47 2.95 -9.08 7.15
C LYS A 47 1.93 -8.01 6.83
N MET A 48 0.66 -8.37 6.69
CA MET A 48 -0.39 -7.44 6.28
C MET A 48 -0.56 -6.30 7.31
N GLU A 49 -0.55 -6.62 8.60
CA GLU A 49 -0.60 -5.58 9.66
C GLU A 49 0.57 -4.59 9.54
N ARG A 50 1.77 -5.08 9.22
CA ARG A 50 2.93 -4.21 9.03
C ARG A 50 2.82 -3.37 7.77
N ALA A 51 2.25 -3.89 6.68
CA ALA A 51 1.98 -3.12 5.47
C ALA A 51 1.00 -1.98 5.74
N LYS A 52 -0.09 -2.24 6.49
CA LYS A 52 -1.04 -1.21 6.93
C LYS A 52 -0.38 -0.13 7.79
N GLN A 53 0.49 -0.51 8.71
CA GLN A 53 1.26 0.44 9.52
C GLN A 53 2.17 1.32 8.66
N ILE A 54 2.93 0.73 7.75
CA ILE A 54 3.83 1.48 6.86
C ILE A 54 3.04 2.46 5.98
N PHE A 55 1.87 2.05 5.49
CA PHE A 55 1.00 2.93 4.71
C PHE A 55 0.53 4.14 5.54
N LYS A 56 0.12 3.93 6.80
CA LYS A 56 -0.23 5.02 7.73
C LYS A 56 0.97 5.92 8.07
N GLU A 57 2.17 5.34 8.21
CA GLU A 57 3.41 6.12 8.38
C GLU A 57 3.65 7.04 7.17
N CYS A 58 3.33 6.60 5.93
CA CYS A 58 3.39 7.46 4.75
C CYS A 58 2.31 8.55 4.77
N GLU A 59 1.11 8.28 5.28
CA GLU A 59 0.01 9.26 5.30
C GLU A 59 0.33 10.48 6.16
N ILE A 60 0.97 10.25 7.31
CA ILE A 60 1.32 11.25 8.33
C ILE A 60 2.61 12.01 8.01
N GLY A 61 3.48 11.40 7.19
CA GLY A 61 4.80 11.93 6.79
C GLY A 61 4.78 13.08 5.79
#